data_AF-A0A971V3K0-F1
#
_entry.id   AF-A0A971V3K0-F1
#
_cell.length_a   1.000
_cell.length_b   1.000
_cell.length_c   1.000
_cell.angle_alpha   90.00
_cell.angle_beta   90.00
_cell.angle_gamma   90.00
#
_symmetry.space_group_name_H-M   'P 1'
#
loop_
_entity.id
_entity.type
_entity.pdbx_description
1 polymer ?
#
loop_
_entity_poly.entity_id
_entity_poly.type
_entity_poly.pdbx_seq_one_letter_code
_entity_poly.pdbx_strand_id
1 'polypeptide(L)'
;LSYYLQGAYTLPIRTKIFEFIRPAVRWDAIDERADIGGFDVNRLTTGIGFGFKNERFSSILRLDYEWYMVNHPMDIFSANEEMDSNKFTLELLFTF
;
A
#
# COMPACT_ATOMS: atom_id res chain seq x y z
N LEU A 1 8.63 -5.03 -16.74
CA LEU A 1 9.16 -5.76 -15.57
C LEU A 1 8.60 -5.14 -14.29
N SER A 2 8.34 -5.90 -13.22
CA SER A 2 7.85 -5.31 -11.96
C SER A 2 8.47 -5.98 -10.75
N TYR A 3 8.92 -5.15 -9.82
CA TYR A 3 9.52 -5.55 -8.55
C TYR A 3 8.79 -4.84 -7.41
N TYR A 4 8.72 -5.51 -6.26
CA TYR A 4 8.29 -4.86 -5.03
C TYR A 4 9.11 -5.32 -3.84
N LEU A 5 9.25 -4.43 -2.87
CA LEU A 5 9.80 -4.72 -1.56
C LEU A 5 8.84 -4.19 -0.51
N GLN A 6 8.48 -5.03 0.46
CA GLN A 6 7.54 -4.66 1.52
C GLN A 6 8.10 -5.01 2.89
N GLY A 7 7.95 -4.06 3.82
CA GLY A 7 8.19 -4.26 5.25
C GLY A 7 6.93 -3.94 6.03
N ALA A 8 6.59 -4.76 7.02
CA ALA A 8 5.54 -4.49 7.97
C ALA A 8 5.95 -5.02 9.34
N TYR A 9 5.54 -4.32 10.40
CA TYR A 9 5.86 -4.74 11.76
C TYR A 9 4.63 -4.64 12.65
N THR A 10 4.36 -5.68 13.45
CA THR A 10 3.18 -5.72 14.32
C THR A 10 3.57 -5.34 15.74
N LEU A 11 3.05 -4.22 16.20
CA LEU A 11 3.23 -3.68 17.54
C LEU A 11 2.00 -3.97 18.40
N PRO A 12 2.10 -4.79 19.46
CA PRO A 12 0.98 -5.01 20.36
C PRO A 12 0.72 -3.75 21.21
N ILE A 13 -0.52 -3.25 21.19
CA ILE A 13 -0.95 -2.08 21.98
C ILE A 13 -2.02 -2.42 23.03
N ARG A 14 -2.71 -3.56 22.89
CA ARG A 14 -3.67 -4.13 23.88
C ARG A 14 -4.64 -3.10 24.47
N THR A 15 -5.21 -2.24 23.64
CA THR A 15 -6.26 -1.29 24.05
C THR A 15 -7.63 -1.97 24.06
N LYS A 16 -8.68 -1.28 24.53
CA LYS A 16 -10.05 -1.81 24.53
C LYS A 16 -10.64 -2.03 23.13
N ILE A 17 -10.11 -1.35 22.12
CA ILE A 17 -10.67 -1.32 20.75
C ILE A 17 -9.70 -1.98 19.75
N PHE A 18 -8.40 -1.81 19.95
CA PHE A 18 -7.35 -2.36 19.07
C PHE A 18 -6.33 -3.16 19.86
N GLU A 19 -5.97 -4.32 19.34
CA GLU A 19 -4.97 -5.21 19.93
C GLU A 19 -3.56 -4.91 19.43
N PHE A 20 -3.43 -4.50 18.18
CA PHE A 20 -2.15 -4.18 17.57
C PHE A 20 -2.24 -3.00 16.61
N ILE A 21 -1.09 -2.36 16.41
CA ILE A 21 -0.83 -1.43 15.32
C ILE A 21 0.18 -2.08 14.38
N ARG A 22 -0.01 -1.90 13.08
CA ARG A 22 0.86 -2.44 12.04
C ARG A 22 1.29 -1.34 11.07
N PRO A 23 2.37 -0.60 11.36
CA PRO A 23 3.03 0.18 10.32
C PRO A 23 3.48 -0.73 9.17
N ALA A 24 3.34 -0.24 7.95
CA ALA A 24 3.78 -0.90 6.74
C ALA A 24 4.39 0.12 5.78
N VAL A 25 5.40 -0.32 5.06
CA VAL A 25 5.99 0.40 3.93
C VAL A 25 6.18 -0.57 2.78
N ARG A 26 5.86 -0.15 1.58
CA ARG A 26 6.05 -0.92 0.36
C ARG A 26 6.60 -0.01 -0.71
N TRP A 27 7.60 -0.48 -1.41
CA TRP A 27 8.10 0.15 -2.62
C TRP A 27 7.81 -0.76 -3.81
N ASP A 28 7.23 -0.20 -4.85
CA ASP A 28 7.00 -0.85 -6.13
C ASP A 28 7.80 -0.13 -7.21
N ALA A 29 8.41 -0.92 -8.09
CA ALA A 29 9.07 -0.48 -9.30
C ALA A 29 8.41 -1.19 -10.48
N ILE A 30 7.90 -0.40 -11.42
CA ILE A 30 7.14 -0.88 -12.57
C ILE A 30 7.77 -0.29 -13.83
N ASP A 31 7.98 -1.15 -14.80
CA ASP A 31 8.61 -0.83 -16.07
C ASP A 31 7.83 -1.49 -17.21
N GLU A 32 7.51 -0.72 -18.24
CA GLU A 32 6.88 -1.17 -19.48
C GLU A 32 7.86 -1.13 -20.65
N ARG A 33 8.90 -0.29 -20.57
CA ARG A 33 9.91 -0.07 -21.62
C ARG A 33 11.28 -0.59 -21.22
N ALA A 34 11.53 -1.85 -21.57
CA ALA A 34 12.80 -2.54 -21.31
C ALA A 34 14.02 -1.95 -22.08
N ASP A 35 13.80 -1.02 -23.02
CA ASP A 35 14.82 -0.38 -23.86
C ASP A 35 15.33 0.96 -23.28
N ILE A 36 14.67 1.51 -22.26
CA ILE A 36 15.08 2.74 -21.57
C ILE A 36 15.60 2.36 -20.17
N GLY A 37 16.79 2.84 -19.81
CA GLY A 37 17.35 2.58 -18.48
C GLY A 37 16.53 3.25 -17.38
N GLY A 38 15.96 2.47 -16.46
CA GLY A 38 15.22 2.96 -15.30
C GLY A 38 13.93 2.18 -15.05
N PHE A 39 13.12 2.68 -14.11
CA PHE A 39 11.73 2.24 -13.94
C PHE A 39 10.81 3.38 -14.35
N ASP A 40 9.80 3.07 -15.16
CA ASP A 40 8.83 4.05 -15.65
C ASP A 40 7.99 4.64 -14.50
N VAL A 41 7.61 3.81 -13.53
CA VAL A 41 6.87 4.22 -12.35
C VAL A 41 7.51 3.63 -11.10
N ASN A 42 7.79 4.50 -10.14
CA ASN A 42 8.10 4.09 -8.77
C ASN A 42 6.93 4.49 -7.88
N ARG A 43 6.53 3.59 -6.98
CA ARG A 43 5.48 3.89 -6.01
C ARG A 43 5.96 3.56 -4.61
N LEU A 44 5.84 4.52 -3.72
CA LEU A 44 6.07 4.32 -2.30
C LEU A 44 4.73 4.35 -1.57
N THR A 45 4.36 3.22 -0.99
CA THR A 45 3.19 3.11 -0.12
C THR A 45 3.65 3.11 1.34
N THR A 46 3.07 4.00 2.14
CA THR A 46 3.24 4.00 3.60
C THR A 46 1.88 3.83 4.24
N GLY A 47 1.82 3.05 5.30
CA GLY A 47 0.54 2.65 5.86
C GLY A 47 0.60 2.39 7.35
N ILE A 48 -0.56 2.55 8.00
CA ILE A 48 -0.77 2.15 9.38
C ILE A 48 -2.09 1.37 9.48
N GLY A 49 -2.00 0.16 10.03
CA GLY A 49 -3.15 -0.69 10.31
C GLY A 49 -3.45 -0.77 11.80
N PHE A 50 -4.72 -0.67 12.17
CA PHE A 50 -5.21 -0.88 13.53
C PHE A 50 -6.02 -2.17 13.56
N GLY A 51 -5.48 -3.18 14.23
CA GLY A 51 -6.02 -4.53 14.21
C GLY A 51 -6.79 -4.90 15.47
N PHE A 52 -7.84 -5.69 15.28
CA PHE A 52 -8.64 -6.31 16.32
C PHE A 52 -8.85 -7.79 15.99
N LYS A 53 -8.80 -8.67 17.00
CA LYS A 53 -8.91 -10.12 16.80
C LYS A 53 -9.59 -10.79 18.01
N ASN A 54 -10.82 -11.25 17.81
CA ASN A 54 -11.48 -12.13 18.77
C ASN A 54 -11.63 -13.56 18.22
N GLU A 55 -12.32 -14.41 18.97
CA GLU A 55 -12.55 -15.82 18.60
C GLU A 55 -13.49 -16.00 17.39
N ARG A 56 -14.30 -15.00 17.05
CA ARG A 56 -15.35 -15.08 16.02
C ARG A 56 -15.04 -14.31 14.75
N PHE A 57 -14.21 -13.28 14.84
CA PHE A 57 -13.78 -12.47 13.71
C PHE A 57 -12.49 -11.72 14.04
N SER A 58 -11.78 -11.35 12.99
CA SER A 58 -10.74 -10.34 13.06
C SER A 58 -11.09 -9.18 12.15
N SER A 59 -10.60 -7.99 12.48
CA SER A 59 -10.72 -6.83 11.62
C SER A 59 -9.43 -6.02 11.62
N ILE A 60 -9.22 -5.29 10.54
CA ILE A 60 -8.17 -4.29 10.48
C ILE A 60 -8.68 -3.04 9.76
N LEU A 61 -8.52 -1.89 10.42
CA LEU A 61 -8.68 -0.57 9.79
C LEU A 61 -7.32 -0.12 9.29
N ARG A 62 -7.17 0.11 7.99
CA ARG A 62 -5.92 0.51 7.34
C ARG A 62 -6.06 1.89 6.74
N LEU A 63 -5.08 2.74 7.02
CA LEU A 63 -4.88 4.00 6.32
C LEU A 63 -3.55 3.92 5.59
N ASP A 64 -3.62 3.94 4.26
CA ASP A 64 -2.46 3.85 3.39
C ASP A 64 -2.36 5.14 2.55
N TYR A 65 -1.14 5.64 2.37
CA TYR A 65 -0.79 6.71 1.45
C TYR A 65 0.12 6.15 0.37
N GLU A 66 -0.27 6.32 -0.88
CA GLU A 66 0.51 5.92 -2.05
C GLU A 66 1.04 7.17 -2.74
N TRP A 67 2.37 7.27 -2.79
CA TRP A 67 3.09 8.29 -3.53
C TRP A 67 3.61 7.70 -4.84
N TYR A 68 3.10 8.21 -5.95
CA TYR A 68 3.50 7.85 -7.30
C TYR A 68 4.56 8.81 -7.83
N MET A 69 5.63 8.24 -8.36
CA MET A 69 6.75 8.94 -8.99
C MET A 69 6.81 8.43 -10.43
N VAL A 70 6.16 9.16 -11.32
CA VAL A 70 6.04 8.82 -12.74
C VAL A 70 7.20 9.46 -13.48
N ASN A 71 8.12 8.65 -13.98
CA ASN A 71 9.22 9.09 -14.82
C ASN A 71 8.80 9.10 -16.30
N HIS A 72 8.03 8.09 -16.69
CA HIS A 72 7.42 8.01 -18.01
C HIS A 72 5.95 7.60 -17.89
N PRO A 73 5.05 8.19 -18.69
CA PRO A 73 3.67 7.75 -18.75
C PRO A 73 3.63 6.31 -19.28
N MET A 74 2.79 5.49 -18.64
CA MET A 74 2.53 4.12 -19.04
C MET A 74 1.09 4.01 -19.52
N ASP A 75 0.86 3.26 -20.60
CA ASP A 75 -0.48 3.11 -21.17
C ASP A 75 -1.42 2.43 -20.15
N ILE A 76 -0.88 1.54 -19.31
CA ILE A 76 -1.62 0.88 -18.23
C ILE A 76 -2.15 1.84 -17.16
N PHE A 77 -1.55 3.02 -16.99
CA PHE A 77 -1.99 4.05 -16.05
C PHE A 77 -2.79 5.17 -16.73
N SER A 78 -3.00 5.09 -18.05
CA SER A 78 -3.70 6.13 -18.83
C SER A 78 -5.23 6.01 -18.82
N ALA A 79 -5.80 4.98 -18.17
CA ALA A 79 -7.25 4.76 -18.22
C ALA A 79 -8.06 5.86 -17.52
N ASN A 80 -7.46 6.58 -16.56
CA ASN A 80 -7.97 7.84 -16.01
C ASN A 80 -6.84 8.65 -15.34
N GLU A 81 -7.07 9.95 -15.15
CA GLU A 81 -6.09 10.90 -14.57
C GLU A 81 -5.69 10.59 -13.11
N GLU A 82 -6.44 9.72 -12.43
CA GLU A 82 -6.26 9.42 -11.00
C GLU A 82 -5.44 8.14 -10.75
N MET A 83 -5.14 7.38 -11.81
CA MET A 83 -4.47 6.08 -11.69
C MET A 83 -3.03 6.22 -11.19
N ASP A 84 -2.31 7.22 -11.66
CA ASP A 84 -0.93 7.55 -11.27
C ASP A 84 -0.83 8.76 -10.32
N SER A 85 -1.96 9.23 -9.79
CA SER A 85 -2.02 10.30 -8.79
C SER A 85 -1.74 9.79 -7.37
N ASN A 86 -1.18 10.67 -6.55
CA ASN A 86 -0.99 10.41 -5.12
C ASN A 86 -2.34 10.25 -4.42
N LYS A 87 -2.50 9.21 -3.62
CA LYS A 87 -3.81 8.91 -3.02
C LYS A 87 -3.71 8.40 -1.58
N PHE A 88 -4.76 8.72 -0.82
CA PHE A 88 -5.03 8.10 0.48
C PHE A 88 -6.12 7.06 0.32
N THR A 89 -5.89 5.90 0.91
CA THR A 89 -6.87 4.81 0.96
C THR A 89 -7.18 4.50 2.42
N LEU A 90 -8.47 4.55 2.76
CA LEU A 90 -8.98 4.07 4.04
C LEU A 90 -9.78 2.79 3.79
N GLU A 91 -9.37 1.70 4.43
CA GLU A 91 -9.99 0.40 4.27
C GLU A 91 -10.33 -0.23 5.62
N LEU A 92 -11.51 -0.81 5.74
CA LEU A 92 -11.90 -1.64 6.86
C LEU A 92 -12.16 -3.07 6.36
N LEU A 93 -11.28 -3.99 6.74
CA LEU A 93 -11.38 -5.41 6.39
C LEU A 93 -11.89 -6.21 7.59
N PHE A 94 -12.90 -7.04 7.37
CA PHE A 94 -13.36 -8.06 8.32
C PHE A 94 -13.03 -9.46 7.79
N THR A 95 -12.68 -10.37 8.69
CA THR A 95 -12.43 -11.78 8.39
C THR A 95 -13.16 -12.62 9.44
N PHE A 96 -14.04 -13.51 9.00
CA PHE A 96 -14.95 -14.32 9.81
C PHE A 96 -14.50 -15.79 9.85
#